data_AF-A0A0D6KFC5-F1
#
_entry.id   AF-A0A0D6KFC5-F1
#
_cell.length_a   1.000
_cell.length_b   1.000
_cell.length_c   1.000
_cell.angle_alpha   90.00
_cell.angle_beta   90.00
_cell.angle_gamma   90.00
#
_symmetry.space_group_name_H-M   'P 1'
#
loop_
_entity.id
_entity.type
_entity.pdbx_description
1 polymer ?
#
loop_
_entity_poly.entity_id
_entity_poly.type
_entity_poly.pdbx_seq_one_letter_code
_entity_poly.pdbx_strand_id
1 'polypeptide(L)'
;MQNHLPKITTKQTEYLRGQYPSLSYLEAGNIAEWLQERKDQLFELAREAENAADLTRVLGLVAGGIGTICYAVNPFMLVGGMIGGAAWLWFVVEHHSRTKEIAPLPFVRGNFMDAIARAGDYDARLDYQADYLANTVKFLERPEAEEYAFLHAQFENISQYLSQVEPGKRFYAYRWMFGWFGKLKGRQLPTYESMVDHLQHVTIDSRVNYEEVQAVQATQELPPTVDIRQLQPASTEITNTQSPTFNLTALPSLPLNQRAEAVVNALTRGGFKIDECLGSQVVAICGTQRGGKGTLAAILATISKALDFSLDVQYFTAGVDIYPFACNLTSALDFPQRDSDAADKSVADELLQFLKKLDGSQPYAHKNLLLVIDEAMRLLSLLEEGDRTWAIQYLLSRFAKCGGTLIIVLHGSNLTSVVGKATAGLADTFKQSVSFIGCVAQSVKAKGLRKINVASGAYFKANPNNFGEPIAGGELGAIPEWLKTDLHPGNGQPDPARTLLKVFPELVQQHFAAPSSVISQLENNFKAAPHEDIEPPQEMVKDEDFEQIMVIVAHATSFPVSFEAIRKSRKWGEENKSVRYLRLALKALTEAGKLHGNEKDGYRVQG
;
A
#
# COMPACT_ATOMS: atom_id res chain seq x y z
N MET A 1 36.65 12.74 15.43
CA MET A 1 36.34 12.95 14.00
C MET A 1 34.92 12.46 13.77
N GLN A 2 34.00 13.31 13.34
CA GLN A 2 32.59 12.96 13.09
C GLN A 2 32.32 12.99 11.58
N ASN A 3 32.25 11.82 10.94
CA ASN A 3 31.77 11.69 9.56
C ASN A 3 30.43 10.96 9.58
N HIS A 4 29.33 11.72 9.52
CA HIS A 4 27.96 11.21 9.37
C HIS A 4 27.16 12.12 8.43
N LEU A 5 27.24 11.83 7.13
CA LEU A 5 26.29 12.22 6.08
C LEU A 5 25.83 10.89 5.47
N PRO A 6 24.54 10.49 5.56
CA PRO A 6 23.45 11.20 4.87
C PRO A 6 22.08 11.24 5.59
N LYS A 7 21.25 12.29 5.39
CA LYS A 7 19.80 12.32 5.72
C LYS A 7 19.01 13.36 4.91
N ILE A 8 17.78 13.00 4.52
CA ILE A 8 16.91 13.81 3.62
C ILE A 8 15.47 14.18 4.07
N THR A 9 14.84 13.73 5.16
CA THR A 9 15.38 13.63 6.53
C THR A 9 14.91 12.44 7.40
N THR A 10 13.66 12.38 7.90
CA THR A 10 13.41 11.81 9.25
C THR A 10 12.04 11.12 9.51
N LYS A 11 11.95 10.46 10.67
CA LYS A 11 10.69 9.94 11.24
C LYS A 11 9.72 11.07 11.55
N GLN A 12 8.77 11.29 10.63
CA GLN A 12 7.74 12.34 10.67
C GLN A 12 8.32 13.76 10.60
N THR A 13 9.37 13.91 9.80
CA THR A 13 9.96 15.20 9.37
C THR A 13 10.57 16.07 10.49
N GLU A 14 10.78 15.47 11.68
CA GLU A 14 11.64 15.92 12.81
C GLU A 14 11.65 17.44 13.00
N TYR A 15 10.43 17.95 13.14
CA TYR A 15 10.04 19.33 13.44
C TYR A 15 10.70 20.43 12.59
N LEU A 16 10.91 20.12 11.30
CA LEU A 16 10.78 21.08 10.19
C LEU A 16 11.83 22.21 10.13
N ARG A 17 13.09 21.90 10.46
CA ARG A 17 14.25 22.83 10.46
C ARG A 17 14.36 23.71 9.20
N GLY A 18 14.51 25.02 9.33
CA GLY A 18 13.33 25.87 9.46
C GLY A 18 12.70 26.08 8.06
N GLN A 19 11.53 25.45 7.84
CA GLN A 19 10.67 25.56 6.64
C GLN A 19 11.12 24.94 5.30
N TYR A 20 12.35 24.43 5.13
CA TYR A 20 12.74 23.69 3.91
C TYR A 20 13.76 22.58 4.19
N PRO A 21 13.76 21.46 3.44
CA PRO A 21 14.81 20.44 3.55
C PRO A 21 16.20 21.02 3.20
N SER A 22 17.27 20.38 3.66
CA SER A 22 18.64 20.92 3.51
C SER A 22 19.01 21.22 2.06
N LEU A 23 19.35 22.48 1.78
CA LEU A 23 19.70 22.96 0.44
C LEU A 23 20.94 22.26 -0.11
N SER A 24 21.86 21.83 0.75
CA SER A 24 23.07 21.09 0.37
C SER A 24 22.75 19.83 -0.45
N TYR A 25 21.60 19.17 -0.22
CA TYR A 25 21.17 18.00 -1.00
C TYR A 25 20.60 18.39 -2.38
N LEU A 26 19.83 19.48 -2.45
CA LEU A 26 19.29 20.00 -3.71
C LEU A 26 20.41 20.47 -4.65
N GLU A 27 21.39 21.19 -4.11
CA GLU A 27 22.54 21.70 -4.87
C GLU A 27 23.57 20.60 -5.18
N ALA A 28 23.69 19.54 -4.36
CA ALA A 28 24.48 18.36 -4.70
C ALA A 28 23.88 17.56 -5.89
N GLY A 29 22.55 17.45 -5.99
CA GLY A 29 21.86 16.77 -7.10
C GLY A 29 20.66 15.91 -6.72
N ASN A 30 20.34 15.78 -5.43
CA ASN A 30 19.25 14.95 -4.90
C ASN A 30 17.88 15.63 -5.02
N ILE A 31 17.54 16.05 -6.23
CA ILE A 31 16.41 16.94 -6.52
C ILE A 31 15.06 16.26 -6.20
N ALA A 32 14.84 15.04 -6.68
CA ALA A 32 13.58 14.32 -6.47
C ALA A 32 13.36 13.97 -4.99
N GLU A 33 14.42 13.57 -4.28
CA GLU A 33 14.41 13.29 -2.84
C GLU A 33 14.07 14.56 -2.02
N TRP A 34 14.69 15.69 -2.35
CA TRP A 34 14.42 16.98 -1.71
C TRP A 34 12.98 17.46 -1.93
N LEU A 35 12.46 17.33 -3.17
CA LEU A 35 11.07 17.68 -3.50
C LEU A 35 10.05 16.77 -2.78
N GLN A 36 10.36 15.47 -2.65
CA GLN A 36 9.50 14.52 -1.96
C GLN A 36 9.43 14.82 -0.46
N GLU A 37 10.56 15.06 0.22
CA GLU A 37 10.56 15.49 1.63
C GLU A 37 9.75 16.78 1.81
N ARG A 38 9.91 17.80 0.93
CA ARG A 38 9.17 19.07 1.08
C ARG A 38 7.65 18.86 0.99
N LYS A 39 7.18 17.96 0.12
CA LYS A 39 5.77 17.59 0.02
C LYS A 39 5.28 16.87 1.29
N ASP A 40 6.09 15.98 1.85
CA ASP A 40 5.73 15.22 3.05
C ASP A 40 5.73 16.10 4.31
N GLN A 41 6.63 17.09 4.40
CA GLN A 41 6.60 18.14 5.43
C GLN A 41 5.29 18.94 5.43
N LEU A 42 4.84 19.37 4.24
CA LEU A 42 3.57 20.08 4.08
C LEU A 42 2.37 19.20 4.45
N PHE A 43 2.43 17.90 4.21
CA PHE A 43 1.37 16.97 4.61
C PHE A 43 1.33 16.75 6.13
N GLU A 44 2.47 16.67 6.81
CA GLU A 44 2.51 16.54 8.27
C GLU A 44 1.99 17.82 8.96
N LEU A 45 2.35 19.01 8.48
CA LEU A 45 1.77 20.28 8.93
C LEU A 45 0.23 20.31 8.80
N ALA A 46 -0.30 19.83 7.67
CA ALA A 46 -1.73 19.74 7.44
C ALA A 46 -2.42 18.85 8.50
N ARG A 47 -1.77 17.73 8.84
CA ARG A 47 -2.26 16.76 9.83
C ARG A 47 -2.18 17.30 11.26
N GLU A 48 -1.15 18.08 11.61
CA GLU A 48 -1.07 18.75 12.92
C GLU A 48 -2.19 19.79 13.09
N ALA A 49 -2.43 20.61 12.06
CA ALA A 49 -3.53 21.58 12.05
C ALA A 49 -4.92 20.91 12.12
N GLU A 50 -5.12 19.78 11.43
CA GLU A 50 -6.33 18.95 11.50
C GLU A 50 -6.57 18.39 12.92
N ASN A 51 -5.54 17.83 13.56
CA ASN A 51 -5.66 17.29 14.94
C ASN A 51 -5.98 18.40 15.96
N ALA A 52 -5.38 19.58 15.82
CA ALA A 52 -5.66 20.72 16.70
C ALA A 52 -7.10 21.26 16.52
N ALA A 53 -7.58 21.30 15.28
CA ALA A 53 -8.95 21.64 14.94
C ALA A 53 -9.97 20.66 15.57
N ASP A 54 -9.74 19.35 15.42
CA ASP A 54 -10.65 18.33 15.93
C ASP A 54 -10.64 18.25 17.46
N LEU A 55 -9.48 18.44 18.12
CA LEU A 55 -9.42 18.58 19.58
C LEU A 55 -10.21 19.79 20.08
N THR A 56 -10.10 20.94 19.39
CA THR A 56 -10.83 22.17 19.73
C THR A 56 -12.34 21.97 19.61
N ARG A 57 -12.81 21.30 18.54
CA ARG A 57 -14.22 20.91 18.37
C ARG A 57 -14.73 20.06 19.53
N VAL A 58 -13.99 19.00 19.91
CA VAL A 58 -14.38 18.11 21.02
C VAL A 58 -14.45 18.88 22.35
N LEU A 59 -13.41 19.64 22.69
CA LEU A 59 -13.35 20.37 23.96
C LEU A 59 -14.43 21.44 24.06
N GLY A 60 -14.72 22.16 22.98
CA GLY A 60 -15.80 23.15 22.95
C GLY A 60 -17.19 22.53 23.16
N LEU A 61 -17.47 21.41 22.50
CA LEU A 61 -18.72 20.64 22.67
C LEU A 61 -18.86 20.07 24.09
N VAL A 62 -17.79 19.46 24.62
CA VAL A 62 -17.78 18.89 25.97
C VAL A 62 -17.93 19.97 27.04
N ALA A 63 -17.22 21.10 26.91
CA ALA A 63 -17.36 22.24 27.81
C ALA A 63 -18.77 22.84 27.76
N GLY A 64 -19.34 23.03 26.56
CA GLY A 64 -20.72 23.49 26.37
C GLY A 64 -21.75 22.53 26.98
N GLY A 65 -21.61 21.23 26.76
CA GLY A 65 -22.50 20.20 27.29
C GLY A 65 -22.42 20.05 28.82
N ILE A 66 -21.21 19.96 29.38
CA ILE A 66 -21.02 19.88 30.84
C ILE A 66 -21.49 21.17 31.51
N GLY A 67 -21.20 22.34 30.94
CA GLY A 67 -21.64 23.62 31.48
C GLY A 67 -23.16 23.81 31.47
N THR A 68 -23.86 23.25 30.47
CA THR A 68 -25.33 23.30 30.37
C THR A 68 -26.05 22.22 31.19
N ILE A 69 -25.42 21.07 31.45
CA ILE A 69 -25.99 20.01 32.33
C ILE A 69 -25.71 20.30 33.81
N CYS A 70 -24.48 20.71 34.15
CA CYS A 70 -24.04 20.87 35.54
C CYS A 70 -24.30 22.26 36.14
N TYR A 71 -24.98 23.16 35.43
CA TYR A 71 -25.31 24.52 35.92
C TYR A 71 -26.08 24.50 37.25
N ALA A 72 -26.94 23.48 37.44
CA ALA A 72 -27.73 23.29 38.65
C ALA A 72 -26.89 22.88 39.88
N VAL A 73 -25.67 22.38 39.67
CA VAL A 73 -24.73 22.00 40.74
C VAL A 73 -23.77 23.14 41.07
N ASN A 74 -23.36 23.93 40.07
CA ASN A 74 -22.56 25.14 40.27
C ASN A 74 -22.85 26.16 39.14
N PRO A 75 -23.37 27.36 39.45
CA PRO A 75 -23.71 28.36 38.43
C PRO A 75 -22.50 28.91 37.66
N PHE A 76 -21.27 28.82 38.21
CA PHE A 76 -20.06 29.16 37.46
C PHE A 76 -19.77 28.19 36.31
N MET A 77 -20.32 26.96 36.32
CA MET A 77 -20.24 26.03 35.20
C MET A 77 -21.00 26.55 33.97
N LEU A 78 -22.06 27.34 34.16
CA LEU A 78 -22.77 28.00 33.06
C LEU A 78 -21.84 28.97 32.32
N VAL A 79 -21.00 29.72 33.04
CA VAL A 79 -20.01 30.64 32.45
C VAL A 79 -18.97 29.87 31.64
N GLY A 80 -18.45 28.76 32.19
CA GLY A 80 -17.56 27.86 31.45
C GLY A 80 -18.21 27.26 30.19
N GLY A 81 -19.49 26.87 30.28
CA GLY A 81 -20.27 26.36 29.15
C GLY A 81 -20.51 27.40 28.06
N MET A 82 -20.82 28.64 28.43
CA MET A 82 -20.96 29.75 27.48
C MET A 82 -19.64 30.07 26.77
N ILE A 83 -18.51 30.07 27.49
CA ILE A 83 -17.19 30.28 26.90
C ILE A 83 -16.84 29.15 25.93
N GLY A 84 -17.03 27.88 26.33
CA GLY A 84 -16.79 26.71 25.49
C GLY A 84 -17.67 26.69 24.22
N GLY A 85 -18.96 26.99 24.37
CA GLY A 85 -19.90 27.09 23.25
C GLY A 85 -19.58 28.25 22.29
N ALA A 86 -19.16 29.41 22.82
CA ALA A 86 -18.74 30.54 22.00
C ALA A 86 -17.44 30.25 21.22
N ALA A 87 -16.46 29.59 21.86
CA ALA A 87 -15.23 29.17 21.20
C ALA A 87 -15.49 28.13 20.09
N TRP A 88 -16.38 27.17 20.34
CA TRP A 88 -16.83 26.21 19.32
C TRP A 88 -17.53 26.90 18.14
N LEU A 89 -18.48 27.81 18.42
CA LEU A 89 -19.22 28.52 17.39
C LEU A 89 -18.30 29.41 16.53
N TRP A 90 -17.36 30.12 17.16
CA TRP A 90 -16.33 30.88 16.47
C TRP A 90 -15.53 29.98 15.51
N PHE A 91 -15.05 28.84 16.02
CA PHE A 91 -14.28 27.88 15.22
C PHE A 91 -15.07 27.37 13.99
N VAL A 92 -16.36 27.07 14.15
CA VAL A 92 -17.22 26.62 13.03
C VAL A 92 -17.39 27.72 11.98
N VAL A 93 -17.57 28.98 12.39
CA VAL A 93 -17.68 30.14 11.48
C VAL A 93 -16.36 30.39 10.76
N GLU A 94 -15.23 30.33 11.46
CA GLU A 94 -13.89 30.51 10.88
C GLU A 94 -13.55 29.40 9.88
N HIS A 95 -13.84 28.14 10.23
CA HIS A 95 -13.67 27.01 9.34
C HIS A 95 -14.51 27.19 8.06
N HIS A 96 -15.80 27.53 8.20
CA HIS A 96 -16.68 27.78 7.04
C HIS A 96 -16.19 28.94 6.17
N SER A 97 -15.62 30.00 6.76
CA SER A 97 -15.02 31.10 6.01
C SER A 97 -13.87 30.62 5.12
N ARG A 98 -13.00 29.74 5.64
CA ARG A 98 -11.81 29.19 4.97
C ARG A 98 -12.16 28.11 3.94
N THR A 99 -12.97 27.11 4.30
CA THR A 99 -13.22 25.89 3.47
C THR A 99 -14.53 25.93 2.67
N LYS A 100 -15.44 26.86 2.98
CA LYS A 100 -16.84 26.89 2.50
C LYS A 100 -17.71 25.71 2.95
N GLU A 101 -17.20 24.88 3.86
CA GLU A 101 -17.91 23.71 4.42
C GLU A 101 -18.25 23.97 5.90
N ILE A 102 -19.41 23.50 6.36
CA ILE A 102 -19.83 23.62 7.76
C ILE A 102 -19.58 22.28 8.46
N ALA A 103 -18.53 22.20 9.28
CA ALA A 103 -18.13 20.98 9.99
C ALA A 103 -18.25 21.16 11.52
N PRO A 104 -19.46 20.95 12.09
CA PRO A 104 -19.77 21.24 13.50
C PRO A 104 -19.26 20.16 14.47
N LEU A 105 -19.09 18.92 14.00
CA LEU A 105 -18.55 17.80 14.78
C LEU A 105 -17.23 17.34 14.13
N PRO A 106 -16.26 16.80 14.89
CA PRO A 106 -14.98 16.31 14.33
C PRO A 106 -15.17 15.28 13.20
N PHE A 107 -16.22 14.46 13.35
CA PHE A 107 -16.56 13.34 12.48
C PHE A 107 -17.56 13.70 11.37
N VAL A 108 -18.00 14.97 11.28
CA VAL A 108 -18.96 15.45 10.28
C VAL A 108 -18.26 16.46 9.37
N ARG A 109 -17.94 16.02 8.15
CA ARG A 109 -17.27 16.82 7.11
C ARG A 109 -18.24 17.02 5.93
N GLY A 110 -18.44 18.27 5.50
CA GLY A 110 -19.53 18.62 4.56
C GLY A 110 -20.86 18.89 5.26
N ASN A 111 -21.96 19.03 4.49
CA ASN A 111 -23.24 19.50 5.03
C ASN A 111 -23.79 18.51 6.08
N PHE A 112 -24.41 19.01 7.16
CA PHE A 112 -24.85 18.15 8.27
C PHE A 112 -25.82 17.03 7.82
N MET A 113 -26.64 17.31 6.81
CA MET A 113 -27.53 16.34 6.18
C MET A 113 -26.77 15.23 5.43
N ASP A 114 -25.67 15.56 4.76
CA ASP A 114 -24.85 14.59 4.01
C ASP A 114 -24.18 13.58 4.95
N ALA A 115 -23.87 13.97 6.19
CA ALA A 115 -23.31 13.07 7.18
C ALA A 115 -24.35 12.12 7.78
N ILE A 116 -25.63 12.53 7.84
CA ILE A 116 -26.74 11.64 8.18
C ILE A 116 -27.02 10.67 7.02
N ALA A 117 -26.93 11.13 5.76
CA ALA A 117 -27.02 10.24 4.59
C ALA A 117 -25.86 9.22 4.57
N ARG A 118 -24.62 9.65 4.81
CA ARG A 118 -23.44 8.78 4.92
C ARG A 118 -23.50 7.75 6.06
N ALA A 119 -24.30 7.98 7.09
CA ALA A 119 -24.55 6.97 8.13
C ALA A 119 -25.38 5.78 7.62
N GLY A 120 -26.15 5.96 6.54
CA GLY A 120 -26.91 4.90 5.86
C GLY A 120 -26.24 4.32 4.60
N ASP A 121 -25.43 5.10 3.89
CA ASP A 121 -24.89 4.74 2.58
C ASP A 121 -23.43 4.23 2.63
N TYR A 122 -23.09 3.27 1.77
CA TYR A 122 -21.79 2.58 1.69
C TYR A 122 -20.85 3.24 0.67
N ASP A 123 -21.33 3.59 -0.52
CA ASP A 123 -20.49 4.13 -1.60
C ASP A 123 -19.96 5.52 -1.23
N ALA A 124 -20.77 6.33 -0.54
CA ALA A 124 -20.37 7.61 0.02
C ALA A 124 -19.29 7.53 1.14
N ARG A 125 -18.90 6.31 1.57
CA ARG A 125 -17.75 6.06 2.48
C ARG A 125 -16.50 5.58 1.74
N LEU A 126 -16.65 5.05 0.52
CA LEU A 126 -15.52 4.68 -0.33
C LEU A 126 -14.89 5.93 -0.97
N ASP A 127 -15.71 6.84 -1.51
CA ASP A 127 -15.25 8.14 -2.01
C ASP A 127 -14.54 8.97 -0.90
N TYR A 128 -15.00 8.84 0.36
CA TYR A 128 -14.39 9.50 1.52
C TYR A 128 -12.92 9.09 1.76
N GLN A 129 -12.50 7.88 1.39
CA GLN A 129 -11.10 7.46 1.51
C GLN A 129 -10.21 8.06 0.40
N ALA A 130 -10.74 8.22 -0.81
CA ALA A 130 -10.03 8.88 -1.91
C ALA A 130 -9.86 10.39 -1.62
N ASP A 131 -10.90 11.04 -1.10
CA ASP A 131 -10.89 12.46 -0.76
C ASP A 131 -10.20 12.79 0.58
N TYR A 132 -9.74 11.79 1.35
CA TYR A 132 -9.10 12.02 2.65
C TYR A 132 -7.86 12.94 2.54
N LEU A 133 -7.00 12.69 1.55
CA LEU A 133 -5.81 13.51 1.28
C LEU A 133 -6.18 14.96 0.93
N ALA A 134 -7.18 15.13 0.06
CA ALA A 134 -7.66 16.44 -0.37
C ALA A 134 -8.33 17.23 0.77
N ASN A 135 -8.94 16.54 1.74
CA ASN A 135 -9.57 17.14 2.91
C ASN A 135 -8.57 17.53 4.01
N THR A 136 -7.53 16.73 4.28
CA THR A 136 -6.47 17.08 5.23
C THR A 136 -5.71 18.34 4.78
N VAL A 137 -5.40 18.47 3.48
CA VAL A 137 -4.68 19.65 2.94
C VAL A 137 -5.44 20.97 3.12
N LYS A 138 -6.77 20.96 3.30
CA LYS A 138 -7.59 22.16 3.58
C LYS A 138 -7.27 22.84 4.92
N PHE A 139 -6.55 22.16 5.83
CA PHE A 139 -6.16 22.71 7.13
C PHE A 139 -4.85 23.50 7.10
N LEU A 140 -4.08 23.46 6.00
CA LEU A 140 -2.88 24.29 5.81
C LEU A 140 -3.19 25.78 5.70
N GLU A 141 -2.18 26.62 5.98
CA GLU A 141 -2.26 28.01 5.59
C GLU A 141 -2.24 28.16 4.07
N ARG A 142 -2.88 29.22 3.56
CA ARG A 142 -3.02 29.47 2.13
C ARG A 142 -1.71 29.37 1.31
N PRO A 143 -0.57 29.99 1.70
CA PRO A 143 0.66 29.86 0.91
C PRO A 143 1.23 28.43 0.89
N GLU A 144 1.00 27.65 1.95
CA GLU A 144 1.47 26.26 2.08
C GLU A 144 0.59 25.31 1.28
N ALA A 145 -0.73 25.53 1.27
CA ALA A 145 -1.66 24.83 0.38
C ALA A 145 -1.38 25.10 -1.10
N GLU A 146 -1.04 26.35 -1.46
CA GLU A 146 -0.63 26.72 -2.82
C GLU A 146 0.72 26.07 -3.20
N GLU A 147 1.68 25.93 -2.26
CA GLU A 147 2.95 25.20 -2.49
C GLU A 147 2.74 23.68 -2.60
N TYR A 148 1.85 23.09 -1.80
CA TYR A 148 1.49 21.68 -1.91
C TYR A 148 0.84 21.37 -3.26
N ALA A 149 -0.07 22.22 -3.73
CA ALA A 149 -0.70 22.09 -5.05
C ALA A 149 0.32 22.22 -6.20
N PHE A 150 1.30 23.12 -6.08
CA PHE A 150 2.42 23.24 -7.02
C PHE A 150 3.26 21.94 -7.09
N LEU A 151 3.69 21.42 -5.94
CA LEU A 151 4.46 20.18 -5.85
C LEU A 151 3.68 18.97 -6.34
N HIS A 152 2.38 18.88 -6.04
CA HIS A 152 1.52 17.78 -6.48
C HIS A 152 1.25 17.82 -7.99
N ALA A 153 1.00 18.99 -8.56
CA ALA A 153 0.60 19.12 -9.97
C ALA A 153 1.78 19.16 -10.96
N GLN A 154 2.99 19.51 -10.53
CA GLN A 154 4.13 19.78 -11.42
C GLN A 154 5.43 19.04 -11.04
N PHE A 155 5.38 18.04 -10.15
CA PHE A 155 6.55 17.34 -9.59
C PHE A 155 7.64 17.00 -10.63
N GLU A 156 7.27 16.33 -11.72
CA GLU A 156 8.21 15.90 -12.77
C GLU A 156 8.82 17.08 -13.53
N ASN A 157 8.00 18.08 -13.90
CA ASN A 157 8.45 19.28 -14.59
C ASN A 157 9.43 20.10 -13.73
N ILE A 158 9.13 20.26 -12.44
CA ILE A 158 10.02 20.94 -11.48
C ILE A 158 11.36 20.18 -11.41
N SER A 159 11.32 18.85 -11.27
CA SER A 159 12.53 18.03 -11.21
C SER A 159 13.37 18.13 -12.49
N GLN A 160 12.75 18.13 -13.68
CA GLN A 160 13.43 18.26 -14.96
C GLN A 160 14.04 19.67 -15.16
N TYR A 161 13.38 20.72 -14.68
CA TYR A 161 13.91 22.08 -14.79
C TYR A 161 15.11 22.26 -13.86
N LEU A 162 15.01 21.80 -12.60
CA LEU A 162 16.08 21.93 -11.61
C LEU A 162 17.33 21.09 -11.95
N SER A 163 17.19 19.98 -12.68
CA SER A 163 18.33 19.13 -13.06
C SER A 163 19.26 19.78 -14.08
N GLN A 164 18.75 20.75 -14.86
CA GLN A 164 19.51 21.51 -15.85
C GLN A 164 20.08 22.82 -15.28
N VAL A 165 19.77 23.16 -14.02
CA VAL A 165 20.27 24.37 -13.34
C VAL A 165 21.58 24.09 -12.63
N GLU A 166 22.52 25.04 -12.76
CA GLU A 166 23.84 25.03 -12.11
C GLU A 166 23.73 24.92 -10.58
N PRO A 167 24.61 24.13 -9.91
CA PRO A 167 24.70 24.12 -8.45
C PRO A 167 24.89 25.51 -7.85
N GLY A 168 24.17 25.78 -6.77
CA GLY A 168 24.12 27.07 -6.08
C GLY A 168 22.94 27.98 -6.51
N LYS A 169 22.22 27.62 -7.58
CA LYS A 169 21.06 28.39 -8.09
C LYS A 169 19.73 27.62 -8.03
N ARG A 170 19.72 26.33 -7.68
CA ARG A 170 18.51 25.47 -7.81
C ARG A 170 17.42 25.86 -6.82
N PHE A 171 17.76 26.19 -5.57
CA PHE A 171 16.75 26.65 -4.61
C PHE A 171 16.07 27.97 -5.03
N TYR A 172 16.83 28.89 -5.64
CA TYR A 172 16.28 30.11 -6.20
C TYR A 172 15.34 29.81 -7.39
N ALA A 173 15.75 28.95 -8.31
CA ALA A 173 14.94 28.52 -9.45
C ALA A 173 13.61 27.88 -8.99
N TYR A 174 13.65 27.02 -7.97
CA TYR A 174 12.46 26.44 -7.33
C TYR A 174 11.49 27.53 -6.82
N ARG A 175 11.99 28.49 -6.04
CA ARG A 175 11.20 29.62 -5.50
C ARG A 175 10.62 30.52 -6.60
N TRP A 176 11.37 30.75 -7.68
CA TRP A 176 10.93 31.55 -8.83
C TRP A 176 9.80 30.86 -9.61
N MET A 177 9.93 29.54 -9.86
CA MET A 177 8.87 28.74 -10.48
C MET A 177 7.58 28.73 -9.64
N PHE A 178 7.69 28.56 -8.32
CA PHE A 178 6.54 28.65 -7.41
C PHE A 178 5.85 30.02 -7.48
N GLY A 179 6.63 31.11 -7.46
CA GLY A 179 6.10 32.47 -7.60
C GLY A 179 5.38 32.73 -8.93
N TRP A 180 5.78 32.06 -10.01
CA TRP A 180 5.07 32.09 -11.29
C TRP A 180 3.84 31.20 -11.32
N PHE A 181 3.86 30.03 -10.70
CA PHE A 181 2.69 29.14 -10.58
C PHE A 181 1.51 29.88 -9.94
N GLY A 182 1.74 30.64 -8.86
CA GLY A 182 0.73 31.51 -8.25
C GLY A 182 0.19 32.59 -9.21
N LYS A 183 1.08 33.32 -9.90
CA LYS A 183 0.70 34.36 -10.88
C LYS A 183 -0.12 33.79 -12.06
N LEU A 184 0.20 32.58 -12.50
CA LEU A 184 -0.46 31.88 -13.61
C LEU A 184 -1.67 31.02 -13.17
N LYS A 185 -2.12 31.19 -11.91
CA LYS A 185 -3.27 30.47 -11.32
C LYS A 185 -3.15 28.94 -11.46
N GLY A 186 -1.95 28.42 -11.29
CA GLY A 186 -1.63 26.98 -11.30
C GLY A 186 -1.73 26.29 -12.67
N ARG A 187 -1.87 27.03 -13.78
CA ARG A 187 -2.12 26.43 -15.10
C ARG A 187 -0.87 25.84 -15.78
N GLN A 188 0.25 26.56 -15.72
CA GLN A 188 1.50 26.23 -16.42
C GLN A 188 2.70 26.84 -15.67
N LEU A 189 3.91 26.36 -15.95
CA LEU A 189 5.17 26.97 -15.53
C LEU A 189 5.77 27.82 -16.66
N PRO A 190 6.68 28.78 -16.36
CA PRO A 190 7.45 29.50 -17.38
C PRO A 190 8.25 28.55 -18.27
N THR A 191 8.61 28.99 -19.48
CA THR A 191 9.49 28.21 -20.36
C THR A 191 10.91 28.10 -19.78
N TYR A 192 11.59 27.00 -20.10
CA TYR A 192 12.97 26.77 -19.69
C TYR A 192 13.92 27.91 -20.13
N GLU A 193 13.77 28.41 -21.35
CA GLU A 193 14.54 29.56 -21.87
C GLU A 193 14.38 30.81 -21.00
N SER A 194 13.14 31.13 -20.57
CA SER A 194 12.87 32.26 -19.69
C SER A 194 13.46 32.07 -18.29
N MET A 195 13.60 30.84 -17.81
CA MET A 195 14.28 30.54 -16.54
C MET A 195 15.80 30.72 -16.69
N VAL A 196 16.40 30.23 -17.78
CA VAL A 196 17.86 30.36 -18.02
C VAL A 196 18.27 31.82 -18.14
N ASP A 197 17.55 32.61 -18.93
CA ASP A 197 17.78 34.06 -19.10
C ASP A 197 17.72 34.82 -17.75
N HIS A 198 16.71 34.50 -16.93
CA HIS A 198 16.58 35.06 -15.58
C HIS A 198 17.75 34.67 -14.67
N LEU A 199 18.22 33.41 -14.73
CA LEU A 199 19.31 32.88 -13.89
C LEU A 199 20.73 33.35 -14.28
N GLN A 200 20.91 34.00 -15.43
CA GLN A 200 22.18 34.67 -15.78
C GLN A 200 22.51 35.83 -14.83
N HIS A 201 21.47 36.48 -14.30
CA HIS A 201 21.59 37.69 -13.48
C HIS A 201 21.53 37.41 -11.96
N VAL A 202 21.50 36.13 -11.57
CA VAL A 202 21.31 35.68 -10.18
C VAL A 202 22.64 35.20 -9.59
N THR A 203 23.04 35.80 -8.47
CA THR A 203 24.18 35.36 -7.65
C THR A 203 23.85 34.09 -6.87
N ILE A 204 24.84 33.24 -6.60
CA ILE A 204 24.69 32.00 -5.83
C ILE A 204 24.13 32.29 -4.43
N ASP A 205 23.21 31.45 -3.94
CA ASP A 205 22.59 31.59 -2.62
C ASP A 205 23.62 31.39 -1.50
N SER A 206 23.81 32.42 -0.66
CA SER A 206 24.82 32.44 0.41
C SER A 206 24.52 31.49 1.58
N ARG A 207 23.36 30.81 1.57
CA ARG A 207 22.99 29.78 2.56
C ARG A 207 23.45 28.38 2.17
N VAL A 208 24.03 28.20 0.97
CA VAL A 208 24.55 26.90 0.52
C VAL A 208 25.90 26.64 1.16
N ASN A 209 26.01 25.56 1.93
CA ASN A 209 27.28 25.14 2.52
C ASN A 209 28.08 24.32 1.49
N TYR A 210 29.07 24.94 0.85
CA TYR A 210 29.90 24.31 -0.17
C TYR A 210 30.68 23.07 0.33
N GLU A 211 31.10 23.06 1.60
CA GLU A 211 31.82 21.91 2.19
C GLU A 211 30.87 20.70 2.34
N GLU A 212 29.61 20.93 2.70
CA GLU A 212 28.58 19.88 2.70
C GLU A 212 28.23 19.41 1.29
N VAL A 213 28.09 20.32 0.31
CA VAL A 213 27.80 19.95 -1.08
C VAL A 213 28.91 19.04 -1.64
N GLN A 214 30.18 19.39 -1.42
CA GLN A 214 31.31 18.56 -1.83
C GLN A 214 31.35 17.22 -1.08
N ALA A 215 31.03 17.19 0.22
CA ALA A 215 30.97 15.94 0.98
C ALA A 215 29.82 15.01 0.52
N VAL A 216 28.65 15.56 0.18
CA VAL A 216 27.53 14.79 -0.40
C VAL A 216 27.88 14.30 -1.80
N GLN A 217 28.51 15.12 -2.65
CA GLN A 217 28.97 14.70 -3.99
C GLN A 217 30.08 13.64 -3.93
N ALA A 218 31.05 13.76 -3.02
CA ALA A 218 32.07 12.73 -2.79
C ALA A 218 31.47 11.40 -2.29
N THR A 219 30.32 11.45 -1.61
CA THR A 219 29.55 10.26 -1.22
C THR A 219 28.79 9.63 -2.41
N GLN A 220 28.62 10.38 -3.52
CA GLN A 220 27.95 9.94 -4.76
C GLN A 220 28.92 9.55 -5.89
N GLU A 221 30.16 10.04 -5.88
CA GLU A 221 31.23 9.59 -6.77
C GLU A 221 31.72 8.17 -6.42
N LEU A 222 31.43 7.68 -5.22
CA LEU A 222 31.30 6.24 -4.97
C LEU A 222 29.98 5.76 -5.61
N PRO A 223 30.02 5.01 -6.72
CA PRO A 223 28.82 4.73 -7.47
C PRO A 223 27.84 3.88 -6.63
N PRO A 224 26.55 4.21 -6.57
CA PRO A 224 25.50 3.34 -6.04
C PRO A 224 25.18 2.22 -7.05
N THR A 225 26.22 1.58 -7.58
CA THR A 225 26.13 0.21 -8.06
C THR A 225 26.50 -0.64 -6.85
N VAL A 226 25.53 -1.39 -6.31
CA VAL A 226 25.88 -2.60 -5.58
C VAL A 226 26.54 -3.49 -6.63
N ASP A 227 27.87 -3.48 -6.69
CA ASP A 227 28.59 -4.43 -7.53
C ASP A 227 28.36 -5.80 -6.92
N ILE A 228 27.45 -6.56 -7.52
CA ILE A 228 27.06 -7.91 -7.09
C ILE A 228 28.29 -8.85 -7.10
N ARG A 229 29.42 -8.44 -7.72
CA ARG A 229 30.70 -9.14 -7.60
C ARG A 229 31.35 -9.04 -6.21
N GLN A 230 31.02 -8.04 -5.39
CA GLN A 230 31.43 -7.99 -3.98
C GLN A 230 30.47 -8.74 -3.03
N LEU A 231 29.38 -9.30 -3.56
CA LEU A 231 28.58 -10.37 -2.92
C LEU A 231 29.04 -11.77 -3.34
N GLN A 232 30.09 -11.90 -4.17
CA GLN A 232 30.90 -13.11 -4.10
C GLN A 232 31.64 -13.07 -2.76
N PRO A 233 31.62 -14.14 -1.95
CA PRO A 233 32.61 -14.25 -0.89
C PRO A 233 33.98 -14.12 -1.53
N ALA A 234 34.92 -13.46 -0.85
CA ALA A 234 36.30 -13.44 -1.30
C ALA A 234 36.72 -14.86 -1.62
N SER A 235 37.24 -15.08 -2.83
CA SER A 235 37.88 -16.34 -3.20
C SER A 235 39.15 -16.50 -2.37
N THR A 236 38.98 -16.86 -1.09
CA THR A 236 39.93 -17.72 -0.43
C THR A 236 40.10 -18.92 -1.35
N GLU A 237 41.36 -19.20 -1.69
CA GLU A 237 41.74 -20.51 -2.20
C GLU A 237 41.44 -21.50 -1.07
N ILE A 238 40.20 -21.96 -1.00
CA ILE A 238 39.79 -23.04 -0.11
C ILE A 238 40.48 -24.28 -0.67
N THR A 239 41.63 -24.59 -0.06
CA THR A 239 42.39 -25.80 -0.27
C THR A 239 41.42 -26.98 -0.29
N ASN A 240 41.35 -27.63 -1.44
CA ASN A 240 40.34 -28.60 -1.85
C ASN A 240 40.10 -29.65 -0.74
N THR A 241 39.10 -29.40 0.12
CA THR A 241 38.71 -30.25 1.24
C THR A 241 37.24 -30.58 1.07
N GLN A 242 36.97 -31.87 0.93
CA GLN A 242 35.73 -32.41 0.38
C GLN A 242 34.52 -32.09 1.26
N SER A 243 33.75 -31.06 0.91
CA SER A 243 32.38 -30.90 1.41
C SER A 243 31.53 -32.08 0.92
N PRO A 244 30.83 -32.81 1.80
CA PRO A 244 29.98 -33.92 1.38
C PRO A 244 28.84 -33.39 0.52
N THR A 245 28.79 -33.82 -0.74
CA THR A 245 27.77 -33.42 -1.70
C THR A 245 26.39 -33.82 -1.17
N PHE A 246 25.48 -32.86 -1.00
CA PHE A 246 24.11 -33.11 -0.55
C PHE A 246 23.38 -33.96 -1.60
N ASN A 247 23.33 -35.27 -1.37
CA ASN A 247 22.78 -36.19 -2.35
C ASN A 247 21.27 -36.30 -2.23
N LEU A 248 20.56 -35.48 -3.00
CA LEU A 248 19.10 -35.51 -3.16
C LEU A 248 18.54 -36.91 -3.45
N THR A 249 19.29 -37.79 -4.12
CA THR A 249 18.83 -39.16 -4.45
C THR A 249 18.82 -40.12 -3.27
N ALA A 250 19.51 -39.80 -2.16
CA ALA A 250 19.54 -40.61 -0.95
C ALA A 250 18.49 -40.19 0.10
N LEU A 251 17.81 -39.05 -0.10
CA LEU A 251 16.77 -38.57 0.83
C LEU A 251 15.52 -39.45 0.86
N PRO A 252 14.96 -39.94 -0.27
CA PRO A 252 13.68 -40.68 -0.24
C PRO A 252 13.70 -41.97 0.59
N SER A 253 14.88 -42.55 0.85
CA SER A 253 15.03 -43.72 1.74
C SER A 253 14.98 -43.40 3.24
N LEU A 254 14.97 -42.11 3.63
CA LEU A 254 14.91 -41.70 5.03
C LEU A 254 13.45 -41.45 5.49
N PRO A 255 13.12 -41.71 6.77
CA PRO A 255 11.90 -41.24 7.41
C PRO A 255 11.64 -39.74 7.19
N LEU A 256 10.37 -39.32 7.18
CA LEU A 256 9.96 -37.97 6.81
C LEU A 256 10.65 -36.88 7.66
N ASN A 257 10.71 -37.07 8.98
CA ASN A 257 11.39 -36.17 9.91
C ASN A 257 12.91 -36.14 9.67
N GLN A 258 13.55 -37.28 9.44
CA GLN A 258 14.98 -37.35 9.14
C GLN A 258 15.33 -36.70 7.79
N ARG A 259 14.44 -36.79 6.79
CA ARG A 259 14.57 -35.99 5.55
C ARG A 259 14.47 -34.50 5.85
N ALA A 260 13.53 -34.08 6.70
CA ALA A 260 13.34 -32.68 7.05
C ALA A 260 14.56 -32.11 7.79
N GLU A 261 15.10 -32.85 8.76
CA GLU A 261 16.38 -32.53 9.42
C GLU A 261 17.54 -32.47 8.41
N ALA A 262 17.64 -33.42 7.47
CA ALA A 262 18.69 -33.43 6.45
C ALA A 262 18.58 -32.21 5.50
N VAL A 263 17.37 -31.81 5.13
CA VAL A 263 17.08 -30.61 4.33
C VAL A 263 17.45 -29.34 5.11
N VAL A 264 17.00 -29.18 6.36
CA VAL A 264 17.35 -28.05 7.22
C VAL A 264 18.88 -27.93 7.33
N ASN A 265 19.56 -29.02 7.68
CA ASN A 265 21.01 -29.06 7.78
C ASN A 265 21.73 -28.77 6.45
N ALA A 266 21.11 -29.03 5.30
CA ALA A 266 21.68 -28.72 3.98
C ALA A 266 21.46 -27.26 3.59
N LEU A 267 20.30 -26.68 3.92
CA LEU A 267 20.01 -25.26 3.73
C LEU A 267 20.93 -24.40 4.60
N THR A 268 21.04 -24.68 5.90
CA THR A 268 21.90 -23.92 6.82
C THR A 268 23.38 -24.03 6.43
N ARG A 269 23.87 -25.22 6.06
CA ARG A 269 25.24 -25.39 5.52
C ARG A 269 25.46 -24.73 4.16
N GLY A 270 24.40 -24.58 3.35
CA GLY A 270 24.40 -23.81 2.11
C GLY A 270 24.32 -22.29 2.30
N GLY A 271 24.33 -21.80 3.55
CA GLY A 271 24.24 -20.38 3.88
C GLY A 271 22.82 -19.83 4.00
N PHE A 272 21.78 -20.67 3.85
CA PHE A 272 20.38 -20.28 4.05
C PHE A 272 19.88 -20.75 5.41
N LYS A 273 19.83 -19.81 6.38
CA LYS A 273 19.59 -20.06 7.80
C LYS A 273 18.11 -20.29 8.12
N ILE A 274 17.55 -21.36 7.54
CA ILE A 274 16.14 -21.72 7.68
C ILE A 274 15.77 -22.08 9.13
N ASP A 275 16.74 -22.53 9.92
CA ASP A 275 16.65 -22.75 11.35
C ASP A 275 16.38 -21.45 12.13
N GLU A 276 17.06 -20.34 11.79
CA GLU A 276 16.75 -19.02 12.36
C GLU A 276 15.35 -18.51 11.94
N CYS A 277 14.81 -18.98 10.82
CA CYS A 277 13.45 -18.66 10.38
C CYS A 277 12.36 -19.45 11.13
N LEU A 278 12.65 -20.71 11.50
CA LEU A 278 11.73 -21.60 12.24
C LEU A 278 11.80 -21.43 13.76
N GLY A 279 12.86 -20.81 14.29
CA GLY A 279 13.14 -20.70 15.73
C GLY A 279 12.24 -19.76 16.54
N SER A 280 11.03 -19.41 16.08
CA SER A 280 10.13 -18.48 16.78
C SER A 280 8.66 -18.89 16.66
N GLN A 281 7.90 -18.76 17.75
CA GLN A 281 6.48 -19.10 17.78
C GLN A 281 5.63 -18.19 16.88
N VAL A 282 6.06 -16.95 16.65
CA VAL A 282 5.44 -16.03 15.70
C VAL A 282 6.48 -15.52 14.71
N VAL A 283 6.21 -15.73 13.43
CA VAL A 283 7.06 -15.34 12.30
C VAL A 283 6.26 -14.41 11.39
N ALA A 284 6.76 -13.19 11.18
CA ALA A 284 6.15 -12.21 10.31
C ALA A 284 7.01 -12.05 9.04
N ILE A 285 6.50 -12.50 7.90
CA ILE A 285 7.21 -12.42 6.62
C ILE A 285 6.75 -11.14 5.91
N CYS A 286 7.69 -10.23 5.68
CA CYS A 286 7.45 -8.87 5.22
C CYS A 286 8.28 -8.55 3.96
N GLY A 287 7.97 -7.43 3.31
CA GLY A 287 8.69 -6.95 2.12
C GLY A 287 7.79 -6.69 0.91
N THR A 288 8.42 -6.33 -0.21
CA THR A 288 7.72 -5.84 -1.40
C THR A 288 6.83 -6.89 -2.06
N GLN A 289 5.89 -6.44 -2.89
CA GLN A 289 5.09 -7.34 -3.71
C GLN A 289 6.03 -8.14 -4.64
N ARG A 290 5.76 -9.44 -4.80
CA ARG A 290 6.62 -10.40 -5.53
C ARG A 290 8.03 -10.61 -4.93
N GLY A 291 8.27 -10.23 -3.67
CA GLY A 291 9.55 -10.51 -2.98
C GLY A 291 9.80 -11.99 -2.63
N GLY A 292 8.77 -12.85 -2.65
CA GLY A 292 8.85 -14.27 -2.28
C GLY A 292 8.16 -14.66 -0.97
N LYS A 293 7.33 -13.79 -0.38
CA LYS A 293 6.74 -13.97 0.95
C LYS A 293 5.95 -15.27 1.13
N GLY A 294 4.90 -15.48 0.33
CA GLY A 294 4.12 -16.72 0.34
C GLY A 294 4.95 -17.97 0.03
N THR A 295 5.98 -17.84 -0.82
CA THR A 295 6.92 -18.92 -1.12
C THR A 295 7.72 -19.34 0.11
N LEU A 296 8.23 -18.38 0.90
CA LEU A 296 8.87 -18.69 2.18
C LEU A 296 7.87 -19.28 3.18
N ALA A 297 6.64 -18.74 3.27
CA ALA A 297 5.60 -19.27 4.13
C ALA A 297 5.31 -20.75 3.83
N ALA A 298 5.19 -21.11 2.54
CA ALA A 298 4.99 -22.48 2.08
C ALA A 298 6.19 -23.40 2.35
N ILE A 299 7.43 -22.91 2.18
CA ILE A 299 8.65 -23.66 2.55
C ILE A 299 8.65 -23.96 4.06
N LEU A 300 8.42 -22.94 4.90
CA LEU A 300 8.41 -23.08 6.36
C LEU A 300 7.30 -24.04 6.82
N ALA A 301 6.10 -23.92 6.27
CA ALA A 301 4.97 -24.79 6.59
C ALA A 301 5.22 -26.25 6.15
N THR A 302 5.79 -26.45 4.95
CA THR A 302 6.16 -27.80 4.45
C THR A 302 7.23 -28.44 5.33
N ILE A 303 8.30 -27.71 5.70
CA ILE A 303 9.35 -28.23 6.58
C ILE A 303 8.80 -28.52 7.98
N SER A 304 7.96 -27.64 8.54
CA SER A 304 7.32 -27.86 9.85
C SER A 304 6.46 -29.12 9.86
N LYS A 305 5.64 -29.32 8.82
CA LYS A 305 4.81 -30.53 8.64
C LYS A 305 5.61 -31.80 8.36
N ALA A 306 6.81 -31.67 7.79
CA ALA A 306 7.74 -32.79 7.60
C ALA A 306 8.48 -33.18 8.89
N LEU A 307 8.83 -32.20 9.73
CA LEU A 307 9.42 -32.41 11.05
C LEU A 307 8.42 -33.03 12.03
N ASP A 308 7.18 -32.53 12.06
CA ASP A 308 6.06 -33.09 12.82
C ASP A 308 4.86 -33.36 11.92
N PHE A 309 4.66 -34.64 11.57
CA PHE A 309 3.52 -35.07 10.76
C PHE A 309 2.16 -34.90 11.48
N SER A 310 2.14 -34.80 12.81
CA SER A 310 0.92 -34.57 13.61
C SER A 310 0.50 -33.10 13.70
N LEU A 311 1.32 -32.19 13.17
CA LEU A 311 1.06 -30.76 13.09
C LEU A 311 -0.19 -30.48 12.22
N ASP A 312 -1.23 -29.91 12.81
CA ASP A 312 -2.38 -29.37 12.08
C ASP A 312 -1.99 -28.04 11.45
N VAL A 313 -1.93 -28.00 10.12
CA VAL A 313 -1.56 -26.79 9.36
C VAL A 313 -2.83 -26.18 8.79
N GLN A 314 -3.23 -25.04 9.32
CA GLN A 314 -4.38 -24.24 8.88
C GLN A 314 -3.83 -23.07 8.04
N TYR A 315 -4.20 -23.00 6.76
CA TYR A 315 -3.63 -22.04 5.81
C TYR A 315 -4.74 -21.17 5.22
N PHE A 316 -4.76 -19.90 5.58
CA PHE A 316 -5.68 -18.90 5.03
C PHE A 316 -4.93 -18.02 4.02
N THR A 317 -5.51 -17.78 2.85
CA THR A 317 -4.91 -16.91 1.83
C THR A 317 -5.96 -16.12 1.06
N ALA A 318 -5.64 -14.89 0.67
CA ALA A 318 -6.45 -14.12 -0.28
C ALA A 318 -6.04 -14.45 -1.72
N GLY A 319 -7.01 -14.45 -2.63
CA GLY A 319 -6.80 -14.80 -4.02
C GLY A 319 -6.55 -16.29 -4.26
N VAL A 320 -5.72 -16.58 -5.27
CA VAL A 320 -5.62 -17.92 -5.89
C VAL A 320 -4.18 -18.45 -6.00
N ASP A 321 -3.18 -17.72 -5.48
CA ASP A 321 -1.77 -18.14 -5.48
C ASP A 321 -1.55 -19.21 -4.38
N ILE A 322 -1.79 -20.47 -4.72
CA ILE A 322 -1.85 -21.61 -3.78
C ILE A 322 -0.72 -22.62 -4.04
N TYR A 323 -0.08 -23.08 -2.96
CA TYR A 323 0.98 -24.08 -3.00
C TYR A 323 0.43 -25.50 -2.77
N PRO A 324 0.84 -26.52 -3.54
CA PRO A 324 0.23 -27.85 -3.53
C PRO A 324 0.78 -28.75 -2.41
N PHE A 325 0.80 -28.26 -1.17
CA PHE A 325 1.30 -28.98 0.00
C PHE A 325 0.18 -29.33 0.99
N ALA A 326 0.43 -30.34 1.84
CA ALA A 326 -0.53 -30.90 2.77
C ALA A 326 -0.89 -29.93 3.91
N CYS A 327 -2.06 -29.32 3.80
CA CYS A 327 -2.65 -28.42 4.78
C CYS A 327 -4.19 -28.40 4.68
N ASN A 328 -4.83 -27.88 5.71
CA ASN A 328 -6.22 -27.43 5.68
C ASN A 328 -6.21 -26.02 5.09
N LEU A 329 -6.51 -25.90 3.80
CA LEU A 329 -6.55 -24.63 3.07
C LEU A 329 -7.95 -24.01 3.14
N THR A 330 -7.99 -22.69 3.34
CA THR A 330 -9.16 -21.84 3.08
C THR A 330 -8.72 -20.69 2.17
N SER A 331 -9.38 -20.55 1.02
CA SER A 331 -8.99 -19.67 -0.08
C SER A 331 -10.20 -19.19 -0.88
N ALA A 332 -9.99 -18.24 -1.82
CA ALA A 332 -11.07 -17.80 -2.70
C ALA A 332 -11.65 -18.93 -3.58
N LEU A 333 -10.89 -20.02 -3.79
CA LEU A 333 -11.32 -21.16 -4.60
C LEU A 333 -12.40 -22.03 -3.94
N ASP A 334 -12.58 -21.90 -2.62
CA ASP A 334 -13.64 -22.57 -1.87
C ASP A 334 -15.01 -21.89 -2.09
N PHE A 335 -15.03 -20.71 -2.71
CA PHE A 335 -16.24 -19.90 -2.98
C PHE A 335 -16.45 -19.65 -4.49
N PRO A 336 -16.50 -20.67 -5.36
CA PRO A 336 -16.43 -20.53 -6.83
C PRO A 336 -17.64 -19.84 -7.48
N GLN A 337 -18.69 -19.51 -6.71
CA GLN A 337 -19.87 -18.78 -7.17
C GLN A 337 -19.83 -17.27 -6.82
N ARG A 338 -18.76 -16.82 -6.14
CA ARG A 338 -18.55 -15.41 -5.77
C ARG A 338 -17.50 -14.78 -6.69
N ASP A 339 -17.56 -13.47 -6.87
CA ASP A 339 -16.42 -12.73 -7.44
C ASP A 339 -15.22 -12.75 -6.49
N SER A 340 -14.05 -12.29 -6.94
CA SER A 340 -12.81 -12.37 -6.16
C SER A 340 -12.86 -11.62 -4.83
N ASP A 341 -13.60 -10.50 -4.75
CA ASP A 341 -13.67 -9.67 -3.55
C ASP A 341 -14.64 -10.28 -2.53
N ALA A 342 -15.80 -10.76 -2.98
CA ALA A 342 -16.76 -11.49 -2.17
C ALA A 342 -16.22 -12.88 -1.73
N ALA A 343 -15.38 -13.52 -2.54
CA ALA A 343 -14.68 -14.75 -2.18
C ALA A 343 -13.63 -14.50 -1.09
N ASP A 344 -12.73 -13.52 -1.27
CA ASP A 344 -11.76 -13.12 -0.23
C ASP A 344 -12.45 -12.71 1.08
N LYS A 345 -13.59 -12.01 0.99
CA LYS A 345 -14.41 -11.63 2.16
C LYS A 345 -14.90 -12.86 2.93
N SER A 346 -15.25 -13.92 2.21
CA SER A 346 -15.67 -15.20 2.81
C SER A 346 -14.53 -15.87 3.56
N VAL A 347 -13.32 -15.89 2.97
CA VAL A 347 -12.09 -16.37 3.63
C VAL A 347 -11.79 -15.55 4.89
N ALA A 348 -11.94 -14.23 4.83
CA ALA A 348 -11.73 -13.34 5.98
C ALA A 348 -12.74 -13.65 7.11
N ASP A 349 -14.01 -13.87 6.79
CA ASP A 349 -15.04 -14.20 7.77
C ASP A 349 -14.83 -15.60 8.39
N GLU A 350 -14.36 -16.58 7.62
CA GLU A 350 -13.95 -17.90 8.17
C GLU A 350 -12.70 -17.80 9.06
N LEU A 351 -11.69 -17.03 8.65
CA LEU A 351 -10.51 -16.73 9.49
C LEU A 351 -10.94 -16.11 10.82
N LEU A 352 -11.86 -15.13 10.80
CA LEU A 352 -12.38 -14.49 12.01
C LEU A 352 -13.11 -15.50 12.92
N GLN A 353 -13.94 -16.38 12.36
CA GLN A 353 -14.61 -17.44 13.12
C GLN A 353 -13.61 -18.43 13.73
N PHE A 354 -12.58 -18.81 12.97
CA PHE A 354 -11.49 -19.67 13.44
C PHE A 354 -10.74 -19.03 14.62
N LEU A 355 -10.35 -17.75 14.51
CA LEU A 355 -9.70 -17.02 15.60
C LEU A 355 -10.61 -16.90 16.83
N LYS A 356 -11.90 -16.62 16.66
CA LYS A 356 -12.88 -16.57 17.78
C LYS A 356 -13.01 -17.93 18.50
N LYS A 357 -12.95 -19.04 17.76
CA LYS A 357 -12.93 -20.41 18.31
C LYS A 357 -11.65 -20.70 19.09
N LEU A 358 -10.48 -20.23 18.61
CA LEU A 358 -9.22 -20.36 19.35
C LEU A 358 -9.20 -19.52 20.63
N ASP A 359 -9.77 -18.32 20.64
CA ASP A 359 -9.85 -17.46 21.84
C ASP A 359 -10.72 -18.05 22.95
N GLY A 360 -11.76 -18.80 22.59
CA GLY A 360 -12.60 -19.55 23.54
C GLY A 360 -11.99 -20.87 24.04
N SER A 361 -10.79 -21.25 23.60
CA SER A 361 -10.13 -22.51 23.96
C SER A 361 -9.31 -22.40 25.25
N GLN A 362 -9.03 -23.54 25.90
CA GLN A 362 -8.11 -23.56 27.05
C GLN A 362 -6.68 -23.16 26.63
N PRO A 363 -5.90 -22.50 27.51
CA PRO A 363 -4.50 -22.21 27.25
C PRO A 363 -3.70 -23.47 26.90
N TYR A 364 -2.82 -23.37 25.91
CA TYR A 364 -2.00 -24.47 25.40
C TYR A 364 -2.77 -25.70 24.88
N ALA A 365 -4.05 -25.55 24.50
CA ALA A 365 -4.84 -26.62 23.88
C ALA A 365 -4.41 -26.95 22.43
N HIS A 366 -3.73 -26.03 21.75
CA HIS A 366 -3.44 -26.07 20.31
C HIS A 366 -1.94 -26.15 20.02
N LYS A 367 -1.18 -26.94 20.80
CA LYS A 367 0.29 -27.07 20.67
C LYS A 367 0.77 -27.61 19.32
N ASN A 368 -0.07 -28.39 18.64
CA ASN A 368 0.21 -28.93 17.31
C ASN A 368 -0.41 -28.08 16.19
N LEU A 369 -0.88 -26.84 16.46
CA LEU A 369 -1.40 -25.95 15.42
C LEU A 369 -0.27 -25.11 14.82
N LEU A 370 -0.18 -25.12 13.49
CA LEU A 370 0.49 -24.09 12.69
C LEU A 370 -0.58 -23.31 11.91
N LEU A 371 -0.81 -22.06 12.32
CA LEU A 371 -1.63 -21.12 11.57
C LEU A 371 -0.76 -20.34 10.59
N VAL A 372 -1.11 -20.39 9.30
CA VAL A 372 -0.52 -19.55 8.26
C VAL A 372 -1.60 -18.60 7.74
N ILE A 373 -1.28 -17.31 7.69
CA ILE A 373 -2.13 -16.28 7.09
C ILE A 373 -1.30 -15.59 6.00
N ASP A 374 -1.45 -16.05 4.76
CA ASP A 374 -0.88 -15.38 3.59
C ASP A 374 -1.76 -14.19 3.17
N GLU A 375 -1.15 -13.14 2.59
CA GLU A 375 -1.81 -11.86 2.27
C GLU A 375 -2.66 -11.30 3.44
N ALA A 376 -2.17 -11.40 4.68
CA ALA A 376 -2.97 -11.13 5.90
C ALA A 376 -3.60 -9.72 5.94
N MET A 377 -2.94 -8.73 5.34
CA MET A 377 -3.50 -7.37 5.23
C MET A 377 -4.74 -7.28 4.35
N ARG A 378 -4.81 -8.11 3.30
CA ARG A 378 -5.99 -8.21 2.43
C ARG A 378 -7.15 -8.82 3.21
N LEU A 379 -6.95 -9.97 3.86
CA LEU A 379 -7.99 -10.62 4.66
C LEU A 379 -8.47 -9.74 5.83
N LEU A 380 -7.56 -9.13 6.58
CA LEU A 380 -7.91 -8.27 7.73
C LEU A 380 -8.58 -6.95 7.32
N SER A 381 -8.29 -6.41 6.13
CA SER A 381 -8.95 -5.18 5.64
C SER A 381 -10.40 -5.39 5.19
N LEU A 382 -10.81 -6.63 4.92
CA LEU A 382 -12.18 -7.03 4.58
C LEU A 382 -13.08 -7.26 5.82
N LEU A 383 -12.51 -7.24 7.02
CA LEU A 383 -13.27 -7.33 8.27
C LEU A 383 -13.84 -5.96 8.68
N GLU A 384 -14.98 -5.97 9.37
CA GLU A 384 -15.52 -4.77 10.02
C GLU A 384 -14.51 -4.21 11.02
N GLU A 385 -14.50 -2.89 11.23
CA GLU A 385 -13.44 -2.23 12.01
C GLU A 385 -13.27 -2.78 13.44
N GLY A 386 -14.37 -3.12 14.11
CA GLY A 386 -14.34 -3.73 15.44
C GLY A 386 -13.69 -5.13 15.41
N ASP A 387 -14.13 -5.99 14.49
CA ASP A 387 -13.62 -7.35 14.36
C ASP A 387 -12.18 -7.40 13.83
N ARG A 388 -11.82 -6.50 12.91
CA ARG A 388 -10.43 -6.26 12.47
C ARG A 388 -9.54 -5.91 13.66
N THR A 389 -9.96 -4.94 14.47
CA THR A 389 -9.20 -4.49 15.64
C THR A 389 -9.05 -5.61 16.66
N TRP A 390 -10.13 -6.36 16.92
CA TRP A 390 -10.12 -7.53 17.80
C TRP A 390 -9.20 -8.65 17.29
N ALA A 391 -9.27 -9.00 15.99
CA ALA A 391 -8.49 -10.07 15.39
C ALA A 391 -6.99 -9.74 15.42
N ILE A 392 -6.64 -8.49 15.08
CA ILE A 392 -5.30 -7.95 15.22
C ILE A 392 -4.84 -8.04 16.68
N GLN A 393 -5.59 -7.50 17.65
CA GLN A 393 -5.21 -7.59 19.07
C GLN A 393 -5.05 -9.04 19.55
N TYR A 394 -5.90 -9.97 19.10
CA TYR A 394 -5.81 -11.40 19.42
C TYR A 394 -4.52 -12.02 18.87
N LEU A 395 -4.24 -11.87 17.58
CA LEU A 395 -3.04 -12.41 16.92
C LEU A 395 -1.75 -11.93 17.59
N LEU A 396 -1.70 -10.65 18.00
CA LEU A 396 -0.48 -10.04 18.54
C LEU A 396 -0.24 -10.28 20.04
N SER A 397 -1.29 -10.59 20.82
CA SER A 397 -1.18 -10.61 22.30
C SER A 397 -1.74 -11.86 22.99
N ARG A 398 -2.56 -12.65 22.29
CA ARG A 398 -3.27 -13.80 22.86
C ARG A 398 -3.04 -15.10 22.09
N PHE A 399 -2.79 -15.08 20.78
CA PHE A 399 -2.53 -16.29 19.99
C PHE A 399 -1.42 -17.17 20.59
N ALA A 400 -0.28 -16.60 21.00
CA ALA A 400 0.82 -17.35 21.61
C ALA A 400 0.39 -18.20 22.84
N LYS A 401 -0.67 -17.80 23.56
CA LYS A 401 -1.23 -18.52 24.71
C LYS A 401 -2.01 -19.78 24.33
N CYS A 402 -2.45 -19.92 23.07
CA CYS A 402 -3.09 -21.16 22.59
C CYS A 402 -2.08 -22.31 22.43
N GLY A 403 -0.78 -22.00 22.40
CA GLY A 403 0.32 -22.95 22.25
C GLY A 403 0.76 -23.23 20.81
N GLY A 404 -0.02 -22.77 19.81
CA GLY A 404 0.30 -22.94 18.39
C GLY A 404 1.36 -21.95 17.88
N THR A 405 1.81 -22.18 16.65
CA THR A 405 2.76 -21.35 15.89
C THR A 405 2.02 -20.53 14.84
N LEU A 406 2.43 -19.29 14.61
CA LEU A 406 1.85 -18.36 13.62
C LEU A 406 2.90 -17.94 12.59
N ILE A 407 2.59 -18.15 11.31
CA ILE A 407 3.27 -17.51 10.18
C ILE A 407 2.29 -16.49 9.59
N ILE A 408 2.66 -15.22 9.58
CA ILE A 408 1.83 -14.14 9.04
C ILE A 408 2.57 -13.39 7.94
N VAL A 409 1.95 -13.26 6.77
CA VAL A 409 2.53 -12.52 5.63
C VAL A 409 1.98 -11.11 5.59
N LEU A 410 2.87 -10.13 5.75
CA LEU A 410 2.52 -8.72 5.89
C LEU A 410 2.87 -7.91 4.65
N HIS A 411 1.88 -7.17 4.15
CA HIS A 411 1.98 -6.25 3.02
C HIS A 411 1.96 -4.82 3.54
N GLY A 412 3.14 -4.27 3.79
CA GLY A 412 3.32 -2.92 4.32
C GLY A 412 4.81 -2.55 4.38
N SER A 413 5.10 -1.30 4.73
CA SER A 413 6.49 -0.82 4.90
C SER A 413 6.97 -0.92 6.35
N ASN A 414 6.08 -1.02 7.33
CA ASN A 414 6.40 -1.11 8.75
C ASN A 414 5.23 -1.70 9.56
N LEU A 415 5.49 -2.12 10.80
CA LEU A 415 4.46 -2.70 11.66
C LEU A 415 3.33 -1.69 11.96
N THR A 416 3.61 -0.40 12.16
CA THR A 416 2.58 0.61 12.46
C THR A 416 1.52 0.73 11.36
N SER A 417 1.91 0.55 10.09
CA SER A 417 0.99 0.50 8.94
C SER A 417 0.08 -0.74 8.93
N VAL A 418 0.46 -1.80 9.64
CA VAL A 418 -0.29 -3.05 9.80
C VAL A 418 -1.25 -2.98 11.00
N VAL A 419 -0.81 -2.40 12.12
CA VAL A 419 -1.61 -2.37 13.38
C VAL A 419 -2.48 -1.13 13.58
N GLY A 420 -2.16 -0.01 12.93
CA GLY A 420 -2.77 1.28 13.24
C GLY A 420 -2.45 1.79 14.66
N LYS A 421 -3.06 2.92 15.03
CA LYS A 421 -2.84 3.57 16.34
C LYS A 421 -3.66 2.94 17.50
N ALA A 422 -4.59 2.03 17.21
CA ALA A 422 -5.58 1.52 18.15
C ALA A 422 -5.12 0.35 19.05
N THR A 423 -3.84 -0.03 19.02
CA THR A 423 -3.33 -1.21 19.75
C THR A 423 -2.66 -0.91 21.10
N ALA A 424 -2.80 0.31 21.63
CA ALA A 424 -2.49 0.66 23.04
C ALA A 424 -1.11 0.18 23.55
N GLY A 425 -0.07 0.24 22.71
CA GLY A 425 1.31 -0.17 23.05
C GLY A 425 1.63 -1.66 22.84
N LEU A 426 0.65 -2.51 22.53
CA LEU A 426 0.86 -3.94 22.23
C LEU A 426 1.85 -4.16 21.06
N ALA A 427 1.97 -3.18 20.16
CA ALA A 427 2.94 -3.21 19.07
C ALA A 427 4.39 -3.40 19.55
N ASP A 428 4.81 -2.79 20.67
CA ASP A 428 6.20 -2.90 21.13
C ASP A 428 6.49 -4.23 21.85
N THR A 429 5.50 -4.80 22.55
CA THR A 429 5.59 -6.19 23.04
C THR A 429 5.66 -7.17 21.87
N PHE A 430 4.83 -6.97 20.83
CA PHE A 430 4.85 -7.80 19.63
C PHE A 430 6.19 -7.73 18.89
N LYS A 431 6.80 -6.54 18.76
CA LYS A 431 8.15 -6.36 18.17
C LYS A 431 9.22 -7.22 18.85
N GLN A 432 9.09 -7.48 20.15
CA GLN A 432 10.04 -8.27 20.93
C GLN A 432 9.78 -9.79 20.84
N SER A 433 8.55 -10.21 20.56
CA SER A 433 8.14 -11.62 20.53
C SER A 433 8.13 -12.26 19.13
N VAL A 434 8.42 -11.50 18.07
CA VAL A 434 8.19 -11.93 16.67
C VAL A 434 9.47 -11.86 15.85
N SER A 435 9.74 -12.93 15.10
CA SER A 435 10.80 -12.92 14.10
C SER A 435 10.29 -12.27 12.82
N PHE A 436 10.76 -11.06 12.51
CA PHE A 436 10.44 -10.36 11.27
C PHE A 436 11.43 -10.77 10.18
N ILE A 437 10.94 -11.38 9.10
CA ILE A 437 11.75 -11.83 7.96
C ILE A 437 11.41 -10.96 6.75
N GLY A 438 12.36 -10.14 6.31
CA GLY A 438 12.27 -9.35 5.09
C GLY A 438 12.67 -10.14 3.85
N CYS A 439 12.07 -9.79 2.72
CA CYS A 439 12.47 -10.23 1.39
C CYS A 439 12.37 -9.07 0.39
N VAL A 440 13.16 -9.14 -0.69
CA VAL A 440 13.18 -8.13 -1.76
C VAL A 440 12.89 -8.73 -3.12
N ALA A 441 12.13 -7.99 -3.94
CA ALA A 441 11.99 -8.28 -5.36
C ALA A 441 13.18 -7.71 -6.15
N GLN A 442 13.67 -8.47 -7.13
CA GLN A 442 14.67 -8.04 -8.11
C GLN A 442 13.99 -7.69 -9.44
N SER A 443 14.50 -6.67 -10.14
CA SER A 443 13.94 -6.24 -11.42
C SER A 443 14.67 -6.90 -12.59
N VAL A 444 14.01 -7.84 -13.25
CA VAL A 444 14.56 -8.62 -14.38
C VAL A 444 14.00 -8.06 -15.70
N LYS A 445 14.84 -8.01 -16.75
CA LYS A 445 14.38 -7.63 -18.09
C LYS A 445 13.42 -8.70 -18.64
N ALA A 446 12.17 -8.32 -18.86
CA ALA A 446 11.27 -9.05 -19.75
C ALA A 446 11.63 -8.72 -21.22
N LYS A 447 10.97 -9.38 -22.18
CA LYS A 447 11.24 -9.15 -23.61
C LYS A 447 11.08 -7.67 -23.98
N GLY A 448 12.05 -7.13 -24.73
CA GLY A 448 12.09 -5.73 -25.16
C GLY A 448 12.59 -4.79 -24.06
N LEU A 449 11.94 -3.62 -23.92
CA LEU A 449 12.25 -2.61 -22.91
C LEU A 449 11.55 -2.86 -21.56
N ARG A 450 10.65 -3.85 -21.47
CA ARG A 450 9.88 -4.13 -20.25
C ARG A 450 10.78 -4.72 -19.17
N LYS A 451 10.62 -4.28 -17.93
CA LYS A 451 11.17 -4.96 -16.74
C LYS A 451 10.01 -5.52 -15.92
N ILE A 452 10.23 -6.65 -15.27
CA ILE A 452 9.31 -7.26 -14.31
C ILE A 452 10.03 -7.48 -12.99
N ASN A 453 9.32 -7.23 -11.90
CA ASN A 453 9.81 -7.56 -10.57
C ASN A 453 9.47 -9.04 -10.27
N VAL A 454 10.48 -9.80 -9.87
CA VAL A 454 10.41 -11.22 -9.47
C VAL A 454 11.12 -11.39 -8.13
N ALA A 455 10.92 -12.51 -7.43
CA ALA A 455 11.60 -12.74 -6.16
C ALA A 455 13.13 -12.78 -6.34
N SER A 456 13.87 -12.13 -5.45
CA SER A 456 15.33 -12.33 -5.37
C SER A 456 15.68 -13.72 -4.83
N GLY A 457 14.80 -14.28 -4.01
CA GLY A 457 15.06 -15.47 -3.21
C GLY A 457 15.99 -15.22 -2.02
N ALA A 458 16.36 -13.96 -1.74
CA ALA A 458 17.18 -13.56 -0.60
C ALA A 458 16.33 -13.04 0.56
N TYR A 459 16.72 -13.40 1.79
CA TYR A 459 15.98 -13.13 3.02
C TYR A 459 16.90 -12.62 4.13
N PHE A 460 16.33 -11.82 5.04
CA PHE A 460 17.04 -11.21 6.16
C PHE A 460 16.09 -10.96 7.33
N LYS A 461 16.62 -10.80 8.55
CA LYS A 461 15.89 -10.29 9.71
C LYS A 461 15.60 -8.81 9.51
N ALA A 462 14.34 -8.45 9.35
CA ALA A 462 13.90 -7.10 9.03
C ALA A 462 13.69 -6.24 10.29
N ASN A 463 13.99 -4.95 10.17
CA ASN A 463 13.65 -3.97 11.19
C ASN A 463 12.11 -3.83 11.26
N PRO A 464 11.44 -4.04 12.41
CA PRO A 464 9.98 -3.92 12.48
C PRO A 464 9.45 -2.49 12.25
N ASN A 465 10.34 -1.49 12.32
CA ASN A 465 10.02 -0.10 12.01
C ASN A 465 10.23 0.25 10.52
N ASN A 466 10.90 -0.61 9.76
CA ASN A 466 11.10 -0.51 8.31
C ASN A 466 11.40 -1.91 7.73
N PHE A 467 10.38 -2.58 7.19
CA PHE A 467 10.51 -3.96 6.72
C PHE A 467 11.44 -4.14 5.52
N GLY A 468 11.85 -3.06 4.84
CA GLY A 468 12.85 -3.09 3.77
C GLY A 468 14.30 -3.00 4.27
N GLU A 469 14.52 -2.72 5.56
CA GLU A 469 15.85 -2.54 6.15
C GLU A 469 16.29 -3.79 6.92
N PRO A 470 17.44 -4.41 6.55
CA PRO A 470 18.00 -5.52 7.32
C PRO A 470 18.60 -5.04 8.63
N ILE A 471 18.41 -5.81 9.69
CA ILE A 471 19.14 -5.63 10.96
C ILE A 471 20.60 -6.03 10.73
N ALA A 472 21.55 -5.30 11.32
CA ALA A 472 22.98 -5.62 11.22
C ALA A 472 23.28 -7.06 11.71
N GLY A 473 23.97 -7.85 10.89
CA GLY A 473 24.22 -9.28 11.13
C GLY A 473 22.99 -10.19 10.95
N GLY A 474 21.85 -9.63 10.56
CA GLY A 474 20.56 -10.32 10.36
C GLY A 474 20.42 -11.06 9.03
N GLU A 475 21.51 -11.32 8.31
CA GLU A 475 21.47 -12.04 7.03
C GLU A 475 21.01 -13.49 7.25
N LEU A 476 19.94 -13.89 6.55
CA LEU A 476 19.41 -15.27 6.56
C LEU A 476 19.83 -16.04 5.29
N GLY A 477 20.42 -15.37 4.31
CA GLY A 477 20.92 -15.96 3.06
C GLY A 477 19.88 -16.00 1.95
N ALA A 478 20.14 -16.83 0.94
CA ALA A 478 19.27 -16.97 -0.23
C ALA A 478 18.92 -18.44 -0.53
N ILE A 479 17.74 -18.66 -1.11
CA ILE A 479 17.32 -19.98 -1.59
C ILE A 479 18.39 -20.53 -2.56
N PRO A 480 18.92 -21.74 -2.34
CA PRO A 480 19.97 -22.31 -3.18
C PRO A 480 19.41 -22.81 -4.51
N GLU A 481 20.26 -22.86 -5.55
CA GLU A 481 19.86 -23.22 -6.92
C GLU A 481 19.24 -24.62 -7.06
N TRP A 482 19.65 -25.58 -6.22
CA TRP A 482 19.05 -26.93 -6.23
C TRP A 482 17.55 -26.91 -5.86
N LEU A 483 17.11 -25.90 -5.12
CA LEU A 483 15.70 -25.67 -4.76
C LEU A 483 15.00 -24.71 -5.76
N LYS A 484 15.56 -24.47 -6.95
CA LYS A 484 14.94 -23.62 -8.00
C LYS A 484 14.67 -24.39 -9.30
N THR A 485 14.61 -25.73 -9.23
CA THR A 485 14.61 -26.59 -10.42
C THR A 485 13.22 -26.85 -11.01
N ASP A 486 12.15 -26.81 -10.21
CA ASP A 486 10.78 -26.79 -10.74
C ASP A 486 10.32 -25.38 -11.06
N LEU A 487 9.43 -25.28 -12.06
CA LEU A 487 8.82 -24.03 -12.48
C LEU A 487 7.33 -24.00 -12.08
N HIS A 488 6.84 -22.82 -11.71
CA HIS A 488 5.44 -22.59 -11.42
C HIS A 488 4.60 -22.71 -12.70
N PRO A 489 3.53 -23.53 -12.72
CA PRO A 489 2.82 -23.88 -13.97
C PRO A 489 2.21 -22.67 -14.68
N GLY A 490 1.73 -21.66 -13.95
CA GLY A 490 1.07 -20.50 -14.54
C GLY A 490 1.98 -19.33 -14.96
N ASN A 491 3.24 -19.29 -14.54
CA ASN A 491 4.13 -18.14 -14.82
C ASN A 491 5.57 -18.49 -15.24
N GLY A 492 5.96 -19.77 -15.18
CA GLY A 492 7.26 -20.26 -15.62
C GLY A 492 8.47 -19.78 -14.79
N GLN A 493 8.25 -19.11 -13.65
CA GLN A 493 9.32 -18.76 -12.71
C GLN A 493 9.68 -19.98 -11.84
N PRO A 494 10.89 -20.05 -11.26
CA PRO A 494 11.23 -21.06 -10.27
C PRO A 494 10.22 -21.11 -9.12
N ASP A 495 9.83 -22.33 -8.73
CA ASP A 495 8.91 -22.63 -7.63
C ASP A 495 9.62 -23.50 -6.58
N PRO A 496 10.28 -22.87 -5.59
CA PRO A 496 11.03 -23.59 -4.57
C PRO A 496 10.18 -24.44 -3.64
N ALA A 497 8.93 -24.07 -3.39
CA ALA A 497 8.01 -24.89 -2.59
C ALA A 497 7.64 -26.17 -3.34
N ARG A 498 7.39 -26.10 -4.66
CA ARG A 498 7.18 -27.27 -5.50
C ARG A 498 8.43 -28.14 -5.66
N THR A 499 9.60 -27.51 -5.76
CA THR A 499 10.89 -28.23 -5.77
C THR A 499 11.10 -28.99 -4.47
N LEU A 500 10.78 -28.37 -3.32
CA LEU A 500 10.86 -28.98 -1.99
C LEU A 500 9.95 -30.21 -1.86
N LEU A 501 8.75 -30.17 -2.43
CA LEU A 501 7.80 -31.28 -2.40
C LEU A 501 8.26 -32.53 -3.15
N LYS A 502 9.27 -32.46 -4.04
CA LYS A 502 9.93 -33.67 -4.57
C LYS A 502 10.73 -34.43 -3.52
N VAL A 503 11.16 -33.77 -2.44
CA VAL A 503 11.82 -34.40 -1.29
C VAL A 503 10.78 -34.99 -0.33
N PHE A 504 9.56 -34.45 -0.33
CA PHE A 504 8.44 -34.83 0.53
C PHE A 504 7.18 -35.18 -0.29
N PRO A 505 7.21 -36.19 -1.18
CA PRO A 505 6.06 -36.54 -2.03
C PRO A 505 4.80 -36.91 -1.23
N GLU A 506 4.96 -37.36 0.02
CA GLU A 506 3.87 -37.67 0.96
C GLU A 506 3.12 -36.42 1.45
N LEU A 507 3.72 -35.24 1.29
CA LEU A 507 3.14 -33.94 1.64
C LEU A 507 2.57 -33.21 0.41
N VAL A 508 2.50 -33.85 -0.77
CA VAL A 508 1.83 -33.26 -1.94
C VAL A 508 0.32 -33.38 -1.78
N GLN A 509 -0.38 -32.25 -1.77
CA GLN A 509 -1.84 -32.18 -1.77
C GLN A 509 -2.27 -31.21 -2.87
N GLN A 510 -3.02 -31.69 -3.85
CA GLN A 510 -3.64 -30.80 -4.83
C GLN A 510 -4.91 -30.20 -4.24
N HIS A 511 -4.85 -28.90 -3.96
CA HIS A 511 -6.02 -28.08 -3.73
C HIS A 511 -6.69 -27.79 -5.09
N PHE A 512 -8.02 -27.70 -5.13
CA PHE A 512 -8.77 -27.59 -6.38
C PHE A 512 -8.26 -26.42 -7.22
N ALA A 513 -7.73 -26.71 -8.41
CA ALA A 513 -7.27 -25.66 -9.32
C ALA A 513 -8.46 -24.84 -9.83
N ALA A 514 -8.29 -23.52 -9.90
CA ALA A 514 -9.25 -22.65 -10.57
C ALA A 514 -9.56 -23.19 -11.99
N PRO A 515 -10.83 -23.21 -12.44
CA PRO A 515 -11.16 -23.62 -13.79
C PRO A 515 -10.35 -22.81 -14.79
N SER A 516 -9.86 -23.47 -15.83
CA SER A 516 -8.88 -22.95 -16.79
C SER A 516 -9.32 -21.67 -17.52
N SER A 517 -10.59 -21.26 -17.40
CA SER A 517 -11.14 -19.99 -17.88
C SER A 517 -10.51 -18.77 -17.21
N VAL A 518 -10.25 -18.79 -15.90
CA VAL A 518 -9.70 -17.62 -15.18
C VAL A 518 -8.21 -17.43 -15.50
N ILE A 519 -7.47 -18.54 -15.55
CA ILE A 519 -6.05 -18.54 -15.92
C ILE A 519 -5.88 -18.15 -17.39
N SER A 520 -6.74 -18.64 -18.30
CA SER A 520 -6.66 -18.25 -19.72
C SER A 520 -7.09 -16.79 -19.97
N GLN A 521 -7.99 -16.21 -19.18
CA GLN A 521 -8.25 -14.76 -19.19
C GLN A 521 -7.02 -13.94 -18.77
N LEU A 522 -6.29 -14.38 -17.73
CA LEU A 522 -5.02 -13.76 -17.32
C LEU A 522 -3.92 -13.94 -18.37
N GLU A 523 -3.76 -15.14 -18.96
CA GLU A 523 -2.77 -15.37 -20.02
C GLU A 523 -3.04 -14.54 -21.29
N ASN A 524 -4.30 -14.38 -21.68
CA ASN A 524 -4.69 -13.54 -22.81
C ASN A 524 -4.33 -12.06 -22.57
N ASN A 525 -4.46 -11.58 -21.32
CA ASN A 525 -4.02 -10.22 -20.95
C ASN A 525 -2.48 -10.03 -20.99
N PHE A 526 -1.68 -11.11 -20.86
CA PHE A 526 -0.22 -11.03 -20.95
C PHE A 526 0.35 -11.30 -22.36
N LYS A 527 -0.37 -12.02 -23.22
CA LYS A 527 0.01 -12.30 -24.63
C LYS A 527 -0.61 -11.28 -25.58
N ALA A 528 -0.11 -10.04 -25.55
CA ALA A 528 -0.51 -8.99 -26.48
C ALA A 528 -0.09 -9.30 -27.94
N ALA A 529 -0.96 -10.00 -28.67
CA ALA A 529 -1.19 -9.83 -30.10
C ALA A 529 -2.35 -8.82 -30.28
N PRO A 530 -2.52 -8.15 -31.44
CA PRO A 530 -3.55 -7.11 -31.59
C PRO A 530 -4.96 -7.67 -31.33
N HIS A 531 -5.74 -6.93 -30.55
CA HIS A 531 -7.11 -7.28 -30.17
C HIS A 531 -7.99 -7.57 -31.39
N GLU A 532 -8.55 -8.78 -31.46
CA GLU A 532 -9.94 -8.95 -31.85
C GLU A 532 -10.76 -9.02 -30.55
N ASP A 533 -11.74 -8.13 -30.41
CA ASP A 533 -12.50 -7.99 -29.18
C ASP A 533 -13.49 -9.15 -28.99
N ILE A 534 -13.20 -10.02 -28.02
CA ILE A 534 -14.20 -10.97 -27.51
C ILE A 534 -15.07 -10.20 -26.51
N GLU A 535 -16.24 -9.74 -26.96
CA GLU A 535 -17.20 -9.04 -26.12
C GLU A 535 -17.69 -9.93 -24.96
N PRO A 536 -17.53 -9.53 -23.68
CA PRO A 536 -18.32 -10.11 -22.59
C PRO A 536 -19.79 -9.67 -22.72
N PRO A 537 -20.75 -10.39 -22.10
CA PRO A 537 -22.18 -10.31 -22.41
C PRO A 537 -22.71 -8.88 -22.46
N GLN A 538 -23.45 -8.56 -23.52
CA GLN A 538 -24.08 -7.25 -23.69
C GLN A 538 -25.18 -7.07 -22.64
N GLU A 539 -24.98 -6.15 -21.69
CA GLU A 539 -26.08 -5.60 -20.89
C GLU A 539 -27.07 -4.93 -21.86
N MET A 540 -28.28 -5.48 -21.98
CA MET A 540 -29.31 -4.86 -22.79
C MET A 540 -29.72 -3.51 -22.19
N VAL A 541 -29.61 -2.46 -22.99
CA VAL A 541 -30.04 -1.11 -22.60
C VAL A 541 -31.56 -1.10 -22.41
N LYS A 542 -32.03 -0.58 -21.28
CA LYS A 542 -33.46 -0.42 -20.97
C LYS A 542 -34.06 0.71 -21.80
N ASP A 543 -35.28 0.53 -22.31
CA ASP A 543 -35.97 1.55 -23.11
C ASP A 543 -36.21 2.87 -22.35
N GLU A 544 -36.37 2.80 -21.03
CA GLU A 544 -36.50 3.96 -20.15
C GLU A 544 -35.27 4.88 -20.20
N ASP A 545 -34.07 4.29 -20.31
CA ASP A 545 -32.81 5.04 -20.38
C ASP A 545 -32.62 5.72 -21.74
N PHE A 546 -33.19 5.17 -22.83
CA PHE A 546 -33.20 5.82 -24.13
C PHE A 546 -34.00 7.13 -24.10
N GLU A 547 -35.20 7.10 -23.55
CA GLU A 547 -36.04 8.29 -23.42
C GLU A 547 -35.40 9.31 -22.46
N GLN A 548 -34.74 8.85 -21.40
CA GLN A 548 -34.03 9.76 -20.48
C GLN A 548 -32.83 10.46 -21.15
N ILE A 549 -32.05 9.77 -21.98
CA ILE A 549 -30.98 10.41 -22.79
C ILE A 549 -31.57 11.46 -23.74
N MET A 550 -32.68 11.14 -24.41
CA MET A 550 -33.36 12.09 -25.30
C MET A 550 -33.84 13.34 -24.55
N VAL A 551 -34.41 13.18 -23.35
CA VAL A 551 -34.81 14.28 -22.46
C VAL A 551 -33.60 15.08 -21.95
N ILE A 552 -32.43 14.48 -21.79
CA ILE A 552 -31.19 15.18 -21.43
C ILE A 552 -30.69 16.03 -22.59
N VAL A 553 -30.56 15.44 -23.79
CA VAL A 553 -30.02 16.16 -24.96
C VAL A 553 -30.99 17.24 -25.43
N ALA A 554 -32.31 16.98 -25.48
CA ALA A 554 -33.31 17.96 -25.94
C ALA A 554 -33.39 19.24 -25.09
N HIS A 555 -33.06 19.15 -23.80
CA HIS A 555 -33.16 20.28 -22.86
C HIS A 555 -31.80 20.93 -22.54
N ALA A 556 -30.73 20.57 -23.25
CA ALA A 556 -29.44 21.21 -23.08
C ALA A 556 -29.49 22.67 -23.55
N THR A 557 -28.81 23.55 -22.83
CA THR A 557 -28.71 24.99 -23.18
C THR A 557 -27.58 25.29 -24.15
N SER A 558 -26.69 24.32 -24.41
CA SER A 558 -25.62 24.41 -25.42
C SER A 558 -25.55 23.13 -26.25
N PHE A 559 -25.48 23.29 -27.57
CA PHE A 559 -25.38 22.21 -28.55
C PHE A 559 -24.08 22.33 -29.35
N PRO A 560 -23.45 21.21 -29.74
CA PRO A 560 -23.79 19.83 -29.39
C PRO A 560 -23.46 19.48 -27.93
N VAL A 561 -24.18 18.51 -27.37
CA VAL A 561 -24.06 18.08 -25.96
C VAL A 561 -22.97 17.03 -25.85
N SER A 562 -21.90 17.30 -25.10
CA SER A 562 -20.79 16.34 -24.95
C SER A 562 -21.23 15.08 -24.18
N PHE A 563 -20.58 13.95 -24.46
CA PHE A 563 -20.81 12.68 -23.74
C PHE A 563 -20.76 12.86 -22.22
N GLU A 564 -19.77 13.59 -21.72
CA GLU A 564 -19.57 13.82 -20.29
C GLU A 564 -20.67 14.74 -19.70
N ALA A 565 -21.26 15.65 -20.48
CA ALA A 565 -22.42 16.45 -20.05
C ALA A 565 -23.71 15.62 -20.00
N ILE A 566 -23.88 14.64 -20.90
CA ILE A 566 -24.99 13.67 -20.83
C ILE A 566 -24.80 12.80 -19.58
N ARG A 567 -23.60 12.25 -19.37
CA ARG A 567 -23.26 11.40 -18.23
C ARG A 567 -23.45 12.09 -16.88
N LYS A 568 -22.98 13.34 -16.74
CA LYS A 568 -23.08 14.12 -15.48
C LYS A 568 -24.38 14.93 -15.37
N SER A 569 -25.39 14.61 -16.17
CA SER A 569 -26.67 15.30 -16.12
C SER A 569 -27.41 14.97 -14.82
N ARG A 570 -27.78 16.00 -14.05
CA ARG A 570 -28.61 15.87 -12.84
C ARG A 570 -29.98 15.23 -13.10
N LYS A 571 -30.40 15.10 -14.36
CA LYS A 571 -31.63 14.41 -14.74
C LYS A 571 -31.56 12.89 -14.55
N TRP A 572 -30.38 12.30 -14.37
CA TRP A 572 -30.27 10.88 -14.02
C TRP A 572 -30.77 10.55 -12.60
N GLY A 573 -31.03 11.55 -11.77
CA GLY A 573 -31.40 11.34 -10.37
C GLY A 573 -30.22 10.81 -9.58
N GLU A 574 -30.41 9.71 -8.87
CA GLU A 574 -29.38 9.04 -8.07
C GLU A 574 -28.62 7.94 -8.88
N GLU A 575 -29.10 7.57 -10.08
CA GLU A 575 -28.50 6.49 -10.87
C GLU A 575 -27.32 6.95 -11.76
N ASN A 576 -26.09 6.64 -11.36
CA ASN A 576 -24.90 6.84 -12.19
C ASN A 576 -24.69 5.68 -13.18
N LYS A 577 -25.21 5.81 -14.42
CA LYS A 577 -25.01 4.81 -15.48
C LYS A 577 -23.54 4.63 -15.85
N SER A 578 -23.11 3.38 -16.10
CA SER A 578 -21.71 3.09 -16.45
C SER A 578 -21.32 3.69 -17.80
N VAL A 579 -20.02 4.03 -17.98
CA VAL A 579 -19.50 4.61 -19.24
C VAL A 579 -19.77 3.69 -20.44
N ARG A 580 -19.63 2.38 -20.26
CA ARG A 580 -19.85 1.38 -21.32
C ARG A 580 -21.33 1.27 -21.69
N TYR A 581 -22.21 1.23 -20.69
CA TYR A 581 -23.66 1.22 -20.89
C TYR A 581 -24.13 2.48 -21.63
N LEU A 582 -23.67 3.66 -21.20
CA LEU A 582 -24.05 4.93 -21.84
C LEU A 582 -23.52 5.03 -23.29
N ARG A 583 -22.34 4.48 -23.59
CA ARG A 583 -21.82 4.38 -24.97
C ARG A 583 -22.67 3.48 -25.84
N LEU A 584 -23.08 2.30 -25.35
CA LEU A 584 -24.01 1.42 -26.05
C LEU A 584 -25.35 2.10 -26.31
N ALA A 585 -25.89 2.78 -25.30
CA ALA A 585 -27.16 3.49 -25.41
C ALA A 585 -27.12 4.64 -26.44
N LEU A 586 -26.07 5.48 -26.39
CA LEU A 586 -25.88 6.58 -27.35
C LEU A 586 -25.59 6.07 -28.76
N LYS A 587 -24.86 4.96 -28.91
CA LYS A 587 -24.64 4.32 -30.21
C LYS A 587 -25.97 3.83 -30.80
N ALA A 588 -26.76 3.08 -30.04
CA ALA A 588 -28.07 2.60 -30.48
C ALA A 588 -29.04 3.75 -30.83
N LEU A 589 -29.06 4.83 -30.06
CA LEU A 589 -29.84 6.04 -30.39
C LEU A 589 -29.38 6.74 -31.66
N THR A 590 -28.07 6.71 -31.96
CA THR A 590 -27.50 7.31 -33.17
C THR A 590 -27.74 6.43 -34.40
N GLU A 591 -27.64 5.11 -34.26
CA GLU A 591 -27.95 4.12 -35.30
C GLU A 591 -29.46 4.07 -35.62
N ALA A 592 -30.32 4.26 -34.60
CA ALA A 592 -31.77 4.43 -34.76
C ALA A 592 -32.18 5.83 -35.29
N GLY A 593 -31.22 6.74 -35.54
CA GLY A 593 -31.47 8.09 -36.05
C GLY A 593 -32.10 9.07 -35.06
N LYS A 594 -32.41 8.66 -33.82
CA LYS A 594 -32.98 9.53 -32.78
C LYS A 594 -31.98 10.64 -32.35
N LEU A 595 -30.68 10.35 -32.39
CA LEU A 595 -29.61 11.31 -32.15
C LEU A 595 -28.69 11.46 -33.37
N HIS A 596 -28.13 12.65 -33.53
CA HIS A 596 -27.00 12.91 -34.42
C HIS A 596 -25.78 13.32 -33.61
N GLY A 597 -24.62 12.71 -33.89
CA GLY A 597 -23.38 13.06 -33.22
C GLY A 597 -22.46 11.87 -33.02
N ASN A 598 -21.41 12.08 -32.22
CA ASN A 598 -20.55 11.03 -31.67
C ASN A 598 -19.90 11.53 -30.38
N GLU A 599 -19.15 10.66 -29.68
CA GLU A 599 -18.57 10.99 -28.37
C GLU A 599 -17.59 12.18 -28.40
N LYS A 600 -16.89 12.38 -29.53
CA LYS A 600 -15.89 13.44 -29.72
C LYS A 600 -16.54 14.78 -30.09
N ASP A 601 -17.51 14.75 -30.98
CA ASP A 601 -18.14 15.95 -31.55
C ASP A 601 -19.42 16.37 -30.79
N GLY A 602 -19.88 15.53 -29.84
CA GLY A 602 -21.12 15.71 -29.08
C GLY A 602 -22.38 15.29 -29.84
N TYR A 603 -23.50 15.29 -29.13
CA TYR A 603 -24.81 14.80 -29.60
C TYR A 603 -25.86 15.91 -29.67
N ARG A 604 -26.83 15.75 -30.57
CA ARG A 604 -28.03 16.59 -30.69
C ARG A 604 -29.23 15.75 -31.08
N VAL A 605 -30.42 16.12 -30.62
CA VAL A 605 -31.68 15.52 -31.06
C VAL A 605 -31.98 16.00 -32.50
N GLN A 606 -32.57 15.13 -33.31
CA GLN A 606 -33.13 15.53 -34.60
C GLN A 606 -34.41 16.34 -34.36
N GLY A 607 -34.44 17.58 -34.86
CA GLY A 607 -35.60 18.47 -34.78
C GLY A 607 -36.67 18.17 -35.84
#